data_AF-A0A957S8P5-F1
#
_entry.id   AF-A0A957S8P5-F1
#
_cell.length_a   1.000
_cell.length_b   1.000
_cell.length_c   1.000
_cell.angle_alpha   90.00
_cell.angle_beta   90.00
_cell.angle_gamma   90.00
#
_symmetry.space_group_name_H-M   'P 1'
#
loop_
_entity.id
_entity.type
_entity.pdbx_description
1 polymer ?
#
loop_
_entity_poly.entity_id
_entity_poly.type
_entity_poly.pdbx_seq_one_letter_code
_entity_poly.pdbx_strand_id
1 'polypeptide(L)'
;MRFVVMMVVGLAVWATTIAAVHAAPNQILESNGLTIATTGALQGVIEVSGIAQHPTFRKWQLDLQLAGDPAQTTFLAVSEQAQPTLGVLTMLDTTRFPNGQHRLRLRVVHSNLNYDEYFTTITI
;
A
#
# COMPACT_ATOMS: atom_id res chain seq x y z
N MET A 1 -23.20 72.27 -6.00
CA MET A 1 -23.25 71.40 -7.21
C MET A 1 -22.02 70.50 -7.15
N ARG A 2 -22.00 69.18 -7.37
CA ARG A 2 -22.93 68.14 -7.83
C ARG A 2 -22.11 66.81 -7.80
N PHE A 3 -22.75 65.70 -7.42
CA PHE A 3 -22.46 64.28 -7.71
C PHE A 3 -21.26 63.48 -7.11
N VAL A 4 -21.63 62.61 -6.15
CA VAL A 4 -21.35 61.16 -5.96
C VAL A 4 -20.46 60.44 -7.00
N VAL A 5 -19.52 59.59 -6.56
CA VAL A 5 -19.36 58.16 -6.95
C VAL A 5 -18.58 57.40 -5.86
N MET A 6 -19.20 56.34 -5.32
CA MET A 6 -18.58 55.23 -4.57
C MET A 6 -17.59 54.47 -5.46
N MET A 7 -16.43 54.05 -4.92
CA MET A 7 -15.78 52.85 -5.44
C MET A 7 -15.15 52.05 -4.30
N VAL A 8 -15.89 51.01 -3.91
CA VAL A 8 -15.40 49.88 -3.12
C VAL A 8 -14.43 49.12 -4.00
N VAL A 9 -13.16 49.00 -3.60
CA VAL A 9 -12.25 48.02 -4.20
C VAL A 9 -11.97 46.97 -3.14
N GLY A 10 -12.76 45.89 -3.21
CA GLY A 10 -12.50 44.66 -2.49
C GLY A 10 -11.29 43.96 -3.10
N LEU A 11 -10.22 43.81 -2.32
CA LEU A 11 -9.12 42.92 -2.65
C LEU A 11 -9.54 41.50 -2.25
N ALA A 12 -10.11 40.76 -3.19
CA ALA A 12 -10.24 39.32 -3.08
C ALA A 12 -8.85 38.70 -3.19
N VAL A 13 -8.28 38.29 -2.06
CA VAL A 13 -7.06 37.48 -2.02
C VAL A 13 -7.47 36.07 -2.43
N TRP A 14 -7.17 35.70 -3.68
CA TRP A 14 -7.30 34.33 -4.14
C TRP A 14 -6.17 33.52 -3.50
N ALA A 15 -6.50 32.74 -2.47
CA ALA A 15 -5.59 31.76 -1.92
C ALA A 15 -5.39 30.64 -2.95
N THR A 16 -4.30 30.69 -3.71
CA THR A 16 -3.81 29.52 -4.44
C THR A 16 -3.35 28.49 -3.41
N THR A 17 -4.16 27.46 -3.19
CA THR A 17 -3.71 26.25 -2.51
C THR A 17 -2.62 25.61 -3.35
N ILE A 18 -1.37 25.69 -2.89
CA ILE A 18 -0.33 24.79 -3.36
C ILE A 18 -0.74 23.40 -2.85
N ALA A 19 -1.23 22.55 -3.74
CA ALA A 19 -1.32 21.13 -3.43
C ALA A 19 0.12 20.66 -3.18
N ALA A 20 0.47 20.42 -1.92
CA ALA A 20 1.67 19.65 -1.62
C ALA A 20 1.49 18.31 -2.32
N VAL A 21 2.29 18.06 -3.35
CA VAL A 21 2.46 16.69 -3.86
C VAL A 21 3.03 15.93 -2.67
N HIS A 22 2.16 15.24 -1.94
CA HIS A 22 2.57 14.25 -0.97
C HIS A 22 3.24 13.15 -1.77
N ALA A 23 4.56 13.23 -1.93
CA ALA A 23 5.35 12.07 -2.27
C ALA A 23 5.07 11.04 -1.17
N ALA A 24 4.46 9.92 -1.54
CA ALA A 24 4.34 8.78 -0.66
C ALA A 24 5.74 8.50 -0.08
N PRO A 25 5.91 8.35 1.24
CA PRO A 25 7.20 7.95 1.77
C PRO A 25 7.57 6.64 1.10
N ASN A 26 8.63 6.66 0.29
CA ASN A 26 9.17 5.45 -0.30
C ASN A 26 9.80 4.69 0.87
N GLN A 27 9.01 3.83 1.52
CA GLN A 27 9.46 3.03 2.65
C GLN A 27 10.52 2.06 2.10
N ILE A 28 11.79 2.42 2.26
CA ILE A 28 12.90 1.53 1.95
C ILE A 28 12.83 0.42 2.98
N LEU A 29 12.49 -0.77 2.50
CA LEU A 29 12.42 -1.95 3.32
C LEU A 29 13.84 -2.53 3.40
N GLU A 30 14.42 -2.56 4.61
CA GLU A 30 15.78 -3.07 4.86
C GLU A 30 15.79 -4.56 5.28
N SER A 31 14.61 -5.18 5.39
CA SER A 31 14.42 -6.57 5.82
C SER A 31 13.19 -7.17 5.13
N ASN A 32 12.85 -8.44 5.40
CA ASN A 32 11.64 -9.05 4.85
C ASN A 32 10.37 -8.25 5.22
N GLY A 33 9.38 -8.23 4.31
CA GLY A 33 8.14 -7.48 4.50
C GLY A 33 7.53 -6.97 3.19
N LEU A 34 6.54 -6.10 3.32
CA LEU A 34 5.72 -5.60 2.21
C LEU A 34 5.68 -4.06 2.19
N THR A 35 5.60 -3.49 1.00
CA THR A 35 5.35 -2.05 0.75
C THR A 35 4.41 -1.87 -0.44
N ILE A 36 3.70 -0.75 -0.46
CA ILE A 36 2.71 -0.40 -1.49
C ILE A 36 2.96 1.05 -1.88
N ALA A 37 3.00 1.33 -3.18
CA ALA A 37 3.39 2.64 -3.71
C ALA A 37 2.34 3.76 -3.50
N THR A 38 1.13 3.41 -3.07
CA THR A 38 0.03 4.37 -2.84
C THR A 38 -0.14 4.69 -1.36
N THR A 39 -0.42 5.97 -1.08
CA THR A 39 -0.94 6.42 0.22
C THR A 39 -2.46 6.53 0.17
N GLY A 40 -3.15 5.92 1.13
CA GLY A 40 -4.61 6.00 1.25
C GLY A 40 -5.33 4.72 0.81
N ALA A 41 -6.60 4.86 0.46
CA ALA A 41 -7.44 3.74 0.00
C ALA A 41 -6.99 3.25 -1.39
N LEU A 42 -6.79 1.95 -1.52
CA LEU A 42 -6.30 1.30 -2.72
C LEU A 42 -7.44 1.06 -3.72
N GLN A 43 -7.27 1.49 -4.96
CA GLN A 43 -8.30 1.35 -6.00
C GLN A 43 -7.73 0.77 -7.30
N GLY A 44 -8.47 -0.14 -7.91
CA GLY A 44 -8.10 -0.78 -9.18
C GLY A 44 -7.04 -1.85 -9.01
N VAL A 45 -6.12 -1.94 -9.97
CA VAL A 45 -5.00 -2.88 -9.94
C VAL A 45 -3.77 -2.17 -9.40
N ILE A 46 -3.23 -2.63 -8.27
CA ILE A 46 -2.08 -2.03 -7.60
C ILE A 46 -0.92 -3.01 -7.45
N GLU A 47 0.30 -2.50 -7.47
CA GLU A 47 1.51 -3.28 -7.20
C GLU A 47 1.68 -3.51 -5.70
N VAL A 48 1.88 -4.77 -5.31
CA VAL A 48 2.35 -5.14 -3.98
C VAL A 48 3.81 -5.55 -4.10
N SER A 49 4.69 -4.78 -3.49
CA SER A 49 6.13 -5.02 -3.48
C SER A 49 6.61 -5.52 -2.13
N GLY A 50 7.76 -6.19 -2.09
CA GLY A 50 8.33 -6.67 -0.84
C GLY A 50 9.72 -7.28 -0.96
N ILE A 51 10.24 -7.70 0.18
CA ILE A 51 11.45 -8.51 0.32
C ILE A 51 11.03 -9.82 0.99
N ALA A 52 11.44 -10.95 0.41
CA ALA A 52 11.09 -12.28 0.87
C ALA A 52 12.26 -13.24 0.64
N GLN A 53 13.11 -13.39 1.66
CA GLN A 53 14.29 -14.23 1.61
C GLN A 53 14.56 -14.89 2.97
N HIS A 54 15.29 -16.00 2.95
CA HIS A 54 15.80 -16.68 4.13
C HIS A 54 17.02 -17.53 3.75
N PRO A 55 18.03 -17.75 4.62
CA PRO A 55 19.17 -18.61 4.30
C PRO A 55 18.77 -20.03 3.88
N THR A 56 17.67 -20.54 4.42
CA THR A 56 17.07 -21.84 4.06
C THR A 56 15.73 -21.66 3.35
N PHE A 57 15.61 -20.63 2.51
CA PHE A 57 14.38 -20.30 1.79
C PHE A 57 13.83 -21.48 0.99
N ARG A 58 12.52 -21.66 1.03
CA ARG A 58 11.79 -22.64 0.22
C ARG A 58 10.76 -21.98 -0.69
N LYS A 59 9.94 -21.10 -0.13
CA LYS A 59 8.94 -20.32 -0.87
C LYS A 59 8.50 -19.12 -0.05
N TRP A 60 7.90 -18.15 -0.71
CA TRP A 60 7.04 -17.18 -0.06
C TRP A 60 5.60 -17.33 -0.53
N GLN A 61 4.66 -16.97 0.33
CA GLN A 61 3.23 -16.91 0.02
C GLN A 61 2.66 -15.59 0.51
N LEU A 62 1.84 -14.96 -0.32
CA LEU A 62 1.12 -13.74 -0.01
C LEU A 62 -0.38 -14.03 0.04
N ASP A 63 -1.01 -13.64 1.14
CA ASP A 63 -2.44 -13.77 1.37
C ASP A 63 -3.06 -12.43 1.81
N LEU A 64 -4.37 -12.31 1.63
CA LEU A 64 -5.20 -11.22 2.16
C LEU A 64 -6.13 -11.75 3.24
N GLN A 65 -6.07 -11.18 4.43
CA GLN A 65 -7.02 -11.40 5.52
C GLN A 65 -8.11 -10.34 5.45
N LEU A 66 -9.31 -10.76 5.06
CA LEU A 66 -10.48 -9.87 4.93
C LEU A 66 -10.88 -9.34 6.30
N ALA A 67 -11.18 -8.04 6.38
CA ALA A 67 -11.41 -7.34 7.63
C ALA A 67 -10.29 -7.53 8.70
N GLY A 68 -9.10 -7.98 8.29
CA GLY A 68 -8.02 -8.37 9.21
C GLY A 68 -8.26 -9.67 9.98
N ASP A 69 -9.27 -10.46 9.61
CA ASP A 69 -9.60 -11.74 10.24
C ASP A 69 -8.76 -12.89 9.64
N PRO A 70 -7.89 -13.55 10.43
CA PRO A 70 -7.11 -14.68 9.95
C PRO A 70 -7.96 -15.89 9.50
N ALA A 71 -9.21 -16.01 9.97
CA ALA A 71 -10.13 -17.06 9.52
C ALA A 71 -10.69 -16.77 8.11
N GLN A 72 -10.64 -15.51 7.65
CA GLN A 72 -11.10 -15.08 6.33
C GLN A 72 -9.90 -14.76 5.41
N THR A 73 -9.08 -15.77 5.16
CA THR A 73 -7.86 -15.62 4.35
C THR A 73 -8.13 -15.97 2.88
N THR A 74 -7.77 -15.06 1.97
CA THR A 74 -7.77 -15.28 0.51
C THR A 74 -6.33 -15.36 0.00
N PHE A 75 -6.01 -16.42 -0.75
CA PHE A 75 -4.72 -16.57 -1.40
C PHE A 75 -4.52 -15.53 -2.52
N LEU A 76 -3.35 -14.89 -2.57
CA LEU A 76 -3.01 -13.93 -3.63
C LEU A 76 -1.91 -14.44 -4.56
N ALA A 77 -0.79 -14.90 -4.00
CA ALA A 77 0.37 -15.32 -4.80
C ALA A 77 1.32 -16.26 -4.01
N VAL A 78 2.12 -17.03 -4.75
CA VAL A 78 3.20 -17.87 -4.22
C VAL A 78 4.36 -17.89 -5.19
N SER A 79 5.58 -17.98 -4.69
CA SER A 79 6.75 -18.27 -5.51
C SER A 79 7.79 -19.06 -4.75
N GLU A 80 8.48 -19.96 -5.44
CA GLU A 80 9.68 -20.67 -4.97
C GLU A 80 10.96 -19.90 -5.30
N GLN A 81 10.86 -18.75 -5.95
CA GLN A 81 11.96 -17.81 -6.15
C GLN A 81 11.97 -16.76 -5.03
N ALA A 82 13.11 -16.64 -4.35
CA ALA A 82 13.32 -15.61 -3.33
C ALA A 82 13.33 -14.20 -3.95
N GLN A 83 12.94 -13.20 -3.15
CA GLN A 83 12.98 -11.78 -3.47
C GLN A 83 13.94 -11.08 -2.49
N PRO A 84 15.27 -11.13 -2.71
CA PRO A 84 16.26 -10.66 -1.74
C PRO A 84 16.38 -9.14 -1.66
N THR A 85 15.91 -8.43 -2.68
CA THR A 85 15.84 -6.97 -2.75
C THR A 85 14.41 -6.55 -3.00
N LEU A 86 14.07 -5.30 -2.68
CA LEU A 86 12.72 -4.80 -2.88
C LEU A 86 12.28 -4.96 -4.35
N GLY A 87 11.14 -5.61 -4.57
CA GLY A 87 10.55 -5.76 -5.90
C GLY A 87 9.11 -6.22 -5.85
N VAL A 88 8.47 -6.24 -7.02
CA VAL A 88 7.05 -6.59 -7.16
C VAL A 88 6.85 -8.08 -6.89
N LEU A 89 5.96 -8.41 -5.95
CA LEU A 89 5.56 -9.78 -5.64
C LEU A 89 4.30 -10.18 -6.42
N THR A 90 3.32 -9.28 -6.54
CA THR A 90 2.10 -9.51 -7.31
C THR A 90 1.37 -8.21 -7.66
N MET A 91 0.45 -8.31 -8.62
CA MET A 91 -0.57 -7.30 -8.90
C MET A 91 -1.86 -7.66 -8.16
N LEU A 92 -2.36 -6.74 -7.34
CA LEU A 92 -3.60 -6.90 -6.59
C LEU A 92 -4.73 -6.12 -7.25
N ASP A 93 -5.73 -6.83 -7.78
CA ASP A 93 -6.98 -6.21 -8.23
C ASP A 93 -7.94 -6.02 -7.04
N THR A 94 -8.04 -4.79 -6.56
CA THR A 94 -8.83 -4.45 -5.36
C THR A 94 -10.33 -4.50 -5.60
N THR A 95 -10.78 -4.48 -6.86
CA THR A 95 -12.22 -4.53 -7.21
C THR A 95 -12.88 -5.87 -6.84
N ARG A 96 -12.06 -6.87 -6.51
CA ARG A 96 -12.47 -8.23 -6.14
C ARG A 96 -12.73 -8.39 -4.64
N PHE A 97 -12.50 -7.36 -3.85
CA PHE A 97 -12.57 -7.39 -2.39
C PHE A 97 -13.50 -6.29 -1.86
N PRO A 98 -14.14 -6.48 -0.70
CA PRO A 98 -14.98 -5.44 -0.10
C PRO A 98 -14.15 -4.23 0.31
N ASN A 99 -14.74 -3.03 0.23
CA ASN A 99 -14.09 -1.83 0.76
C ASN A 99 -13.90 -1.95 2.29
N GLY A 100 -12.83 -1.36 2.80
CA GLY A 100 -12.52 -1.34 4.22
C GLY A 100 -11.08 -1.76 4.54
N GLN A 101 -10.80 -1.88 5.83
CA GLN A 101 -9.46 -2.26 6.29
C GLN A 101 -9.26 -3.76 6.15
N HIS A 102 -8.12 -4.16 5.58
CA HIS A 102 -7.68 -5.55 5.47
C HIS A 102 -6.22 -5.68 5.88
N ARG A 103 -5.73 -6.92 5.95
CA ARG A 103 -4.34 -7.20 6.29
C ARG A 103 -3.72 -8.12 5.26
N LEU A 104 -2.67 -7.66 4.60
CA LEU A 104 -1.79 -8.53 3.82
C LEU A 104 -0.90 -9.32 4.76
N ARG A 105 -0.70 -10.59 4.45
CA ARG A 105 0.25 -11.47 5.14
C ARG A 105 1.24 -12.04 4.13
N LEU A 106 2.51 -11.67 4.27
CA LEU A 106 3.62 -12.33 3.61
C LEU A 106 4.16 -13.42 4.55
N ARG A 107 4.18 -14.66 4.09
CA ARG A 107 4.80 -15.78 4.80
C ARG A 107 6.04 -16.23 4.04
N VAL A 108 7.19 -16.23 4.70
CA VAL A 108 8.46 -16.76 4.18
C VAL A 108 8.69 -18.14 4.78
N VAL A 109 8.60 -19.18 3.96
CA VAL A 109 8.69 -20.58 4.37
C VAL A 109 10.10 -21.10 4.17
N HIS A 110 10.60 -21.81 5.17
CA HIS A 110 11.94 -22.39 5.20
C HIS A 110 11.92 -23.85 4.74
N SER A 111 13.10 -24.43 4.47
CA SER A 111 13.23 -25.82 4.02
C SER A 111 12.72 -26.84 5.05
N ASN A 112 12.83 -26.53 6.35
CA ASN A 112 12.32 -27.33 7.46
C ASN A 112 10.81 -27.15 7.73
N LEU A 113 10.09 -26.45 6.85
CA LEU A 113 8.65 -26.14 6.97
C LEU A 113 8.26 -25.15 8.08
N ASN A 114 9.21 -24.60 8.83
CA ASN A 114 8.96 -23.40 9.63
C ASN A 114 8.81 -22.17 8.73
N TYR A 115 8.31 -21.07 9.32
CA TYR A 115 8.07 -19.86 8.57
C TYR A 115 8.10 -18.62 9.46
N ASP A 116 8.40 -17.48 8.83
CA ASP A 116 8.22 -16.14 9.38
C ASP A 116 7.02 -15.46 8.69
N GLU A 117 6.28 -14.63 9.43
CA GLU A 117 5.15 -13.87 8.90
C GLU A 117 5.35 -12.38 9.08
N TYR A 118 5.00 -11.63 8.03
CA TYR A 118 5.06 -10.18 7.96
C TYR A 118 3.70 -9.65 7.54
N PHE A 119 3.23 -8.61 8.23
CA PHE A 119 1.88 -8.10 8.06
C PHE A 119 1.88 -6.62 7.70
N THR A 120 1.07 -6.27 6.70
CA THR A 120 0.81 -4.88 6.31
C THR A 120 -0.69 -4.63 6.27
N THR A 121 -1.14 -3.64 7.01
CA THR A 121 -2.53 -3.18 6.94
C THR A 121 -2.73 -2.35 5.69
N ILE A 122 -3.81 -2.64 4.97
CA ILE A 122 -4.24 -1.89 3.79
C ILE A 122 -5.68 -1.43 3.96
N THR A 123 -6.08 -0.43 3.21
CA THR A 123 -7.49 -0.02 3.09
C THR A 123 -7.83 -0.04 1.62
N ILE A 124 -8.93 -0.72 1.27
CA ILE A 124 -9.54 -0.69 -0.07
C ILE A 124 -10.71 0.28 -0.03
#